data_AF-A0A7S1KR69-F1
#
_entry.id   AF-A0A7S1KR69-F1
#
_cell.length_a   1.000
_cell.length_b   1.000
_cell.length_c   1.000
_cell.angle_alpha   90.00
_cell.angle_beta   90.00
_cell.angle_gamma   90.00
#
_symmetry.space_group_name_H-M   'P 1'
#
loop_
_entity.id
_entity.type
_entity.pdbx_description
1 polymer ?
#
loop_
_entity_poly.entity_id
_entity_poly.type
_entity_poly.pdbx_seq_one_letter_code
_entity_poly.pdbx_strand_id
1 'polypeptide(L)'
;SCLFSRFTPPSPSTSTHIMRFVIQDPLSGLSKKFEIEEEGKVRIFFGKKLREEIDISALGDEYKGYIVKITGGIDRDGFSMRNGVLVNNRVRLLMNPGDVGFQAWRARGKGERIRRSVRGCIVDIDISVLYLTIVQKGDSDIEGLTDVSKDRQLPPKRASKIRRLFNLTKYDDVRKYAVTHTKTLAGTEVQVGPKIQRLVTPQRLRRKSEKYGLMQERRRKRKNELRHYLKLLKSEGKDVPRGLGLHVQL
;
A
#
# COMPACT_ATOMS: atom_id res chain seq x y z
N SER A 1 15.28 -62.25 -34.64
CA SER A 1 13.93 -61.66 -34.56
C SER A 1 13.82 -60.83 -33.30
N CYS A 2 14.30 -59.59 -33.32
CA CYS A 2 14.25 -58.71 -32.16
C CYS A 2 12.88 -58.01 -32.13
N LEU A 3 12.09 -58.34 -31.11
CA LEU A 3 10.78 -57.78 -30.82
C LEU A 3 10.93 -56.30 -30.46
N PHE A 4 10.56 -55.43 -31.40
CA PHE A 4 10.33 -54.01 -31.15
C PHE A 4 9.05 -53.89 -30.31
N SER A 5 9.19 -53.77 -28.99
CA SER A 5 8.09 -53.39 -28.11
C SER A 5 7.68 -51.96 -28.46
N ARG A 6 6.45 -51.82 -28.99
CA ARG A 6 5.85 -50.52 -29.28
C ARG A 6 5.62 -49.81 -27.95
N PHE A 7 6.42 -48.78 -27.70
CA PHE A 7 6.20 -47.83 -26.61
C PHE A 7 4.90 -47.09 -26.91
N THR A 8 3.80 -47.50 -26.27
CA THR A 8 2.54 -46.74 -26.31
C THR A 8 2.73 -45.50 -25.43
N PRO A 9 2.50 -44.28 -25.94
CA PRO A 9 2.53 -43.09 -25.10
C PRO A 9 1.44 -43.22 -24.03
N PRO A 10 1.69 -42.79 -22.78
CA PRO A 10 0.64 -42.72 -21.78
C PRO A 10 -0.50 -41.85 -22.32
N SER A 11 -1.74 -42.34 -22.19
CA SER A 11 -2.93 -41.53 -22.48
C SER A 11 -2.82 -40.19 -21.74
N PRO A 12 -3.25 -39.06 -22.34
CA PRO A 12 -3.26 -37.79 -21.63
C PRO A 12 -4.22 -37.98 -20.45
N SER A 13 -3.66 -38.09 -19.24
CA SER A 13 -4.45 -37.87 -18.05
C SER A 13 -5.10 -36.51 -18.24
N THR A 14 -6.43 -36.47 -18.26
CA THR A 14 -7.17 -35.22 -18.23
C THR A 14 -6.81 -34.57 -16.90
N SER A 15 -5.75 -33.76 -16.91
CA SER A 15 -5.31 -33.01 -15.75
C SER A 15 -6.42 -32.01 -15.48
N THR A 16 -7.36 -32.38 -14.62
CA THR A 16 -8.38 -31.48 -14.13
C THR A 16 -7.65 -30.27 -13.56
N HIS A 17 -7.85 -29.12 -14.19
CA HIS A 17 -7.14 -27.91 -13.82
C HIS A 17 -7.72 -27.40 -12.50
N ILE A 18 -7.12 -27.81 -11.38
CA ILE A 18 -7.50 -27.34 -10.05
C ILE A 18 -7.19 -25.85 -9.95
N MET A 19 -8.23 -25.03 -9.92
CA MET A 19 -8.11 -23.59 -9.77
C MET A 19 -8.37 -23.21 -8.32
N ARG A 20 -7.46 -22.43 -7.74
CA ARG A 20 -7.54 -22.01 -6.34
C ARG A 20 -8.02 -20.58 -6.26
N PHE A 21 -8.91 -20.31 -5.31
CA PHE A 21 -9.46 -18.99 -5.07
C PHE A 21 -9.10 -18.57 -3.65
N VAL A 22 -8.59 -17.35 -3.50
CA VAL A 22 -8.35 -16.73 -2.21
C VAL A 22 -9.33 -15.58 -2.09
N ILE A 23 -10.41 -15.78 -1.32
CA ILE A 23 -11.43 -14.77 -1.06
C ILE A 23 -11.04 -13.99 0.18
N GLN A 24 -11.13 -12.67 0.11
CA GLN A 24 -10.82 -11.75 1.18
C GLN A 24 -12.06 -10.93 1.55
N ASP A 25 -12.37 -10.85 2.84
CA ASP A 25 -13.37 -9.93 3.35
C ASP A 25 -12.67 -8.71 3.98
N PRO A 26 -12.82 -7.50 3.40
CA PRO A 26 -12.23 -6.29 3.96
C PRO A 26 -12.85 -5.86 5.30
N LEU A 27 -14.07 -6.31 5.63
CA LEU A 27 -14.75 -5.97 6.89
C LEU A 27 -14.17 -6.79 8.04
N SER A 28 -14.20 -8.12 7.92
CA SER A 28 -13.64 -9.03 8.92
C SER A 28 -12.11 -9.06 8.92
N GLY A 29 -11.46 -8.65 7.83
CA GLY A 29 -10.00 -8.65 7.68
C GLY A 29 -9.39 -10.05 7.59
N LEU A 30 -10.20 -11.04 7.21
CA LEU A 30 -9.82 -12.43 7.04
C LEU A 30 -9.74 -12.81 5.56
N SER A 31 -9.05 -13.92 5.31
CA SER A 31 -8.93 -14.50 3.98
C SER A 31 -9.01 -16.02 4.06
N LYS A 32 -9.80 -16.64 3.18
CA LYS A 32 -9.96 -18.09 3.10
C LYS A 32 -9.63 -18.57 1.69
N LYS A 33 -8.97 -19.74 1.62
CA LYS A 33 -8.61 -20.41 0.37
C LYS A 33 -9.67 -21.47 0.05
N PHE A 34 -10.13 -21.48 -1.18
CA PHE A 34 -11.05 -22.47 -1.73
C PHE A 34 -10.41 -23.13 -2.95
N GLU A 35 -10.66 -24.41 -3.12
CA GLU A 35 -10.20 -25.18 -4.28
C GLU A 35 -11.43 -25.69 -5.02
N ILE A 36 -11.53 -25.39 -6.31
CA ILE A 36 -12.66 -25.77 -7.15
C ILE A 36 -12.10 -26.55 -8.34
N GLU A 37 -12.57 -27.78 -8.50
CA GLU A 37 -12.15 -28.69 -9.58
C GLU A 37 -13.15 -28.69 -10.76
N GLU A 38 -14.41 -28.34 -10.50
CA GLU A 38 -15.47 -28.35 -11.52
C GLU A 38 -15.31 -27.20 -12.52
N GLU A 39 -15.03 -27.53 -13.80
CA GLU A 39 -14.85 -26.54 -14.85
C GLU A 39 -16.07 -25.62 -15.06
N GLY A 40 -17.29 -26.15 -14.90
CA GLY A 40 -18.53 -25.40 -15.09
C GLY A 40 -18.62 -24.16 -14.17
N LYS A 41 -18.18 -24.33 -12.92
CA LYS A 41 -18.12 -23.28 -11.91
C LYS A 41 -17.01 -22.26 -12.19
N VAL A 42 -15.85 -22.74 -12.67
CA VAL A 42 -14.70 -21.88 -12.96
C VAL A 42 -14.93 -20.97 -14.19
N ARG A 43 -15.73 -21.43 -15.17
CA ARG A 43 -16.00 -20.70 -16.42
C ARG A 43 -16.55 -19.29 -16.23
N ILE A 44 -17.23 -19.01 -15.12
CA ILE A 44 -17.77 -17.68 -14.77
C ILE A 44 -16.65 -16.62 -14.75
N PHE A 45 -15.43 -17.01 -14.36
CA PHE A 45 -14.30 -16.10 -14.26
C PHE A 45 -13.56 -15.91 -15.60
N PHE A 46 -13.74 -16.79 -16.59
CA PHE A 46 -13.00 -16.69 -17.84
C PHE A 46 -13.47 -15.50 -18.69
N GLY A 47 -12.53 -14.85 -19.37
CA GLY A 47 -12.79 -13.64 -20.16
C GLY A 47 -13.03 -12.37 -19.33
N LYS A 48 -13.17 -12.50 -18.01
CA LYS A 48 -13.29 -11.37 -17.09
C LYS A 48 -11.96 -10.67 -16.89
N LYS A 49 -12.02 -9.36 -16.69
CA LYS A 49 -10.84 -8.53 -16.46
C LYS A 49 -10.55 -8.37 -14.97
N LEU A 50 -9.27 -8.14 -14.66
CA LEU A 50 -8.89 -7.70 -13.32
C LEU A 50 -9.70 -6.45 -12.93
N ARG A 51 -10.14 -6.40 -11.67
CA ARG A 51 -10.99 -5.35 -11.05
C ARG A 51 -12.43 -5.29 -11.54
N GLU A 52 -12.88 -6.25 -12.36
CA GLU A 52 -14.29 -6.44 -12.66
C GLU A 52 -15.02 -7.05 -11.46
N GLU A 53 -16.28 -6.67 -11.29
CA GLU A 53 -17.19 -7.22 -10.28
C GLU A 53 -17.96 -8.39 -10.89
N ILE A 54 -18.08 -9.47 -10.13
CA ILE A 54 -18.62 -10.75 -10.60
C ILE A 54 -19.52 -11.31 -9.51
N ASP A 55 -20.71 -11.74 -9.93
CA ASP A 55 -21.64 -12.45 -9.09
C ASP A 55 -21.22 -13.91 -8.96
N ILE A 56 -21.05 -14.37 -7.72
CA ILE A 56 -20.56 -15.72 -7.42
C ILE A 56 -21.70 -16.72 -7.16
N SER A 57 -22.95 -16.30 -7.25
CA SER A 57 -24.12 -17.14 -6.92
C SER A 57 -24.14 -18.52 -7.61
N ALA A 58 -23.49 -18.67 -8.77
CA ALA A 58 -23.41 -19.95 -9.49
C ALA A 58 -22.29 -20.91 -9.02
N LEU A 59 -21.42 -20.53 -8.08
CA LEU A 59 -20.46 -21.46 -7.47
C LEU A 59 -21.12 -22.43 -6.47
N GLY A 60 -22.19 -21.98 -5.80
CA GLY A 60 -22.95 -22.78 -4.83
C GLY A 60 -23.91 -21.91 -4.01
N ASP A 61 -24.84 -22.56 -3.31
CA ASP A 61 -25.89 -21.89 -2.53
C ASP A 61 -25.33 -21.02 -1.40
N GLU A 62 -24.17 -21.39 -0.85
CA GLU A 62 -23.44 -20.62 0.18
C GLU A 62 -22.99 -19.24 -0.31
N TYR A 63 -22.73 -19.10 -1.62
CA TYR A 63 -22.23 -17.86 -2.23
C TYR A 63 -23.33 -17.05 -2.91
N LYS A 64 -24.59 -17.39 -2.68
CA LYS A 64 -25.73 -16.68 -3.25
C LYS A 64 -25.76 -15.23 -2.76
N GLY A 65 -25.87 -14.30 -3.70
CA GLY A 65 -25.90 -12.86 -3.43
C GLY A 65 -24.53 -12.24 -3.15
N TYR A 66 -23.44 -13.01 -3.15
CA TYR A 66 -22.10 -12.46 -3.02
C TYR A 66 -21.61 -11.86 -4.35
N ILE A 67 -21.22 -10.59 -4.29
CA ILE A 67 -20.52 -9.92 -5.38
C ILE A 67 -19.06 -9.78 -4.96
N VAL A 68 -18.17 -10.36 -5.77
CA VAL A 68 -16.73 -10.20 -5.57
C VAL A 68 -16.12 -9.34 -6.66
N LYS A 69 -14.92 -8.86 -6.37
CA LYS A 69 -14.04 -8.20 -7.32
C LYS A 69 -12.77 -9.00 -7.48
N ILE A 70 -12.35 -9.24 -8.72
CA ILE A 70 -11.04 -9.84 -8.99
C ILE A 70 -9.97 -8.79 -8.68
N THR A 71 -9.16 -8.99 -7.65
CA THR A 71 -8.10 -8.03 -7.29
C THR A 71 -6.75 -8.39 -7.88
N GLY A 72 -6.49 -9.68 -8.09
CA GLY A 72 -5.21 -10.20 -8.53
C GLY A 72 -5.32 -11.64 -9.00
N GLY A 73 -4.21 -12.16 -9.51
CA GLY A 73 -4.06 -13.57 -9.80
C GLY A 73 -2.62 -13.94 -10.09
N ILE A 74 -2.34 -15.23 -10.04
CA ILE A 74 -1.04 -15.82 -10.33
C ILE A 74 -1.23 -16.96 -11.33
N ASP A 75 -0.43 -16.90 -12.39
CA ASP A 75 -0.29 -17.94 -13.40
C ASP A 75 0.33 -19.22 -12.80
N ARG A 76 0.18 -20.38 -13.44
CA ARG A 76 0.80 -21.66 -13.01
C ARG A 76 2.29 -21.56 -12.72
N ASP A 77 3.02 -20.77 -13.52
CA ASP A 77 4.48 -20.59 -13.34
C ASP A 77 4.84 -19.47 -12.35
N GLY A 78 3.85 -18.92 -11.62
CA GLY A 78 4.09 -17.93 -10.57
C GLY A 78 4.14 -16.47 -11.06
N PHE A 79 3.85 -16.19 -12.34
CA PHE A 79 3.78 -14.81 -12.83
C PHE A 79 2.48 -14.14 -12.38
N SER A 80 2.60 -12.95 -11.79
CA SER A 80 1.45 -12.16 -11.34
C SER A 80 0.69 -11.53 -12.51
N MET A 81 -0.64 -11.45 -12.40
CA MET A 81 -1.48 -10.66 -13.31
C MET A 81 -1.28 -9.15 -13.08
N ARG A 82 -1.18 -8.37 -14.17
CA ARG A 82 -1.10 -6.90 -14.09
C ARG A 82 -2.29 -6.23 -14.74
N ASN A 83 -2.93 -5.34 -14.00
CA ASN A 83 -4.01 -4.51 -14.51
C ASN A 83 -3.54 -3.61 -15.67
N GLY A 84 -4.38 -3.45 -16.70
CA GLY A 84 -4.11 -2.63 -17.88
C GLY A 84 -3.38 -3.33 -19.03
N VAL A 85 -2.88 -4.55 -18.82
CA VAL A 85 -2.33 -5.40 -19.89
C VAL A 85 -3.47 -6.24 -20.45
N LEU A 86 -4.19 -5.72 -21.45
CA LEU A 86 -5.44 -6.29 -22.00
C LEU A 86 -5.22 -7.52 -22.90
N VAL A 87 -4.39 -8.45 -22.47
CA VAL A 87 -4.24 -9.76 -23.10
C VAL A 87 -4.56 -10.84 -22.07
N ASN A 88 -4.85 -12.05 -22.54
CA ASN A 88 -4.82 -13.23 -21.68
C ASN A 88 -3.36 -13.62 -21.44
N ASN A 89 -2.57 -13.83 -22.50
CA ASN A 89 -1.21 -14.37 -22.43
C ASN A 89 -0.18 -13.52 -21.65
N ARG A 90 1.03 -14.08 -21.48
CA ARG A 90 2.16 -13.38 -20.83
C ARG A 90 2.83 -12.40 -21.79
N VAL A 91 3.24 -11.25 -21.24
CA VAL A 91 3.96 -10.20 -21.98
C VAL A 91 5.19 -9.76 -21.19
N ARG A 92 6.29 -9.45 -21.90
CA ARG A 92 7.51 -8.91 -21.30
C ARG A 92 7.52 -7.39 -21.35
N LEU A 93 7.32 -6.75 -20.20
CA LEU A 93 7.26 -5.29 -20.06
C LEU A 93 8.48 -4.76 -19.30
N LEU A 94 8.88 -3.54 -19.63
CA LEU A 94 9.87 -2.79 -18.85
C LEU A 94 9.19 -2.16 -17.63
N MET A 95 9.49 -2.69 -16.44
CA MET A 95 8.78 -2.34 -15.20
C MET A 95 9.59 -1.39 -14.32
N ASN A 96 8.86 -0.55 -13.58
CA ASN A 96 9.42 0.32 -12.56
C ASN A 96 9.35 -0.32 -11.16
N PRO A 97 10.25 0.04 -10.22
CA PRO A 97 10.20 -0.47 -8.86
C PRO A 97 8.88 -0.07 -8.17
N GLY A 98 8.13 -1.06 -7.67
CA GLY A 98 6.81 -0.87 -7.06
C GLY A 98 5.64 -1.27 -7.95
N ASP A 99 5.88 -1.56 -9.24
CA ASP A 99 4.86 -2.13 -10.13
C ASP A 99 4.46 -3.56 -9.68
N VAL A 100 3.24 -3.99 -10.02
CA VAL A 100 2.76 -5.36 -9.75
C VAL A 100 3.61 -6.37 -10.52
N GLY A 101 4.39 -7.18 -9.80
CA GLY A 101 5.39 -8.11 -10.34
C GLY A 101 6.85 -7.65 -10.15
N PHE A 102 7.09 -6.40 -9.72
CA PHE A 102 8.41 -5.89 -9.36
C PHE A 102 8.36 -5.03 -8.08
N GLN A 103 8.62 -5.67 -6.94
CA GLN A 103 8.60 -5.00 -5.64
C GLN A 103 9.70 -3.94 -5.51
N ALA A 104 9.38 -2.79 -4.92
CA ALA A 104 10.28 -1.63 -4.83
C ALA A 104 11.64 -1.94 -4.16
N TRP A 105 11.64 -2.79 -3.13
CA TRP A 105 12.86 -3.18 -2.41
C TRP A 105 13.77 -4.13 -3.19
N ARG A 106 13.28 -4.73 -4.29
CA ARG A 106 14.09 -5.58 -5.18
C ARG A 106 14.91 -4.78 -6.19
N ALA A 107 14.64 -3.47 -6.32
CA ALA A 107 15.49 -2.60 -7.12
C ALA A 107 16.81 -2.35 -6.38
N ARG A 108 17.92 -2.51 -7.10
CA ARG A 108 19.27 -2.27 -6.57
C ARG A 108 19.63 -0.79 -6.61
N GLY A 109 19.10 -0.07 -7.60
CA GLY A 109 19.36 1.35 -7.81
C GLY A 109 18.09 2.20 -7.91
N LYS A 110 18.21 3.47 -7.55
CA LYS A 110 17.13 4.44 -7.80
C LYS A 110 16.95 4.61 -9.30
N GLY A 111 15.74 4.39 -9.80
CA GLY A 111 15.40 4.54 -11.22
C GLY A 111 15.73 3.33 -12.09
N GLU A 112 16.17 2.21 -11.50
CA GLU A 112 16.38 0.96 -12.23
C GLU A 112 15.05 0.45 -12.83
N ARG A 113 15.08 0.07 -14.11
CA ARG A 113 13.95 -0.54 -14.81
C ARG A 113 14.36 -1.90 -15.34
N ILE A 114 13.55 -2.94 -15.07
CA ILE A 114 13.86 -4.32 -15.48
C ILE A 114 12.77 -4.84 -16.39
N ARG A 115 13.15 -5.56 -17.45
CA ARG A 115 12.20 -6.24 -18.34
C ARG A 115 11.80 -7.61 -17.77
N ARG A 116 10.60 -7.69 -17.18
CA ARG A 116 10.04 -8.92 -16.59
C ARG A 116 8.83 -9.41 -17.38
N SER A 117 8.61 -10.73 -17.35
CA SER A 117 7.38 -11.36 -17.85
C SER A 117 6.27 -11.20 -16.83
N VAL A 118 5.08 -10.86 -17.29
CA VAL A 118 3.89 -10.61 -16.46
C VAL A 118 2.68 -11.22 -17.17
N ARG A 119 1.73 -11.79 -16.44
CA ARG A 119 0.48 -12.29 -17.00
C ARG A 119 -0.47 -11.10 -17.27
N GLY A 120 -1.22 -11.17 -18.36
CA GLY A 120 -2.22 -10.17 -18.69
C GLY A 120 -3.36 -10.08 -17.66
N CYS A 121 -4.26 -9.12 -17.85
CA CYS A 121 -5.35 -8.87 -16.92
C CYS A 121 -6.59 -9.73 -17.16
N ILE A 122 -6.68 -10.38 -18.33
CA ILE A 122 -7.83 -11.22 -18.70
C ILE A 122 -7.62 -12.61 -18.09
N VAL A 123 -8.64 -13.09 -17.37
CA VAL A 123 -8.62 -14.40 -16.73
C VAL A 123 -8.85 -15.49 -17.77
N ASP A 124 -8.03 -16.55 -17.68
CA ASP A 124 -8.04 -17.70 -18.58
C ASP A 124 -7.64 -18.96 -17.81
N ILE A 125 -7.67 -20.11 -18.49
CA ILE A 125 -7.44 -21.45 -17.93
C ILE A 125 -6.03 -21.61 -17.32
N ASP A 126 -5.04 -20.85 -17.81
CA ASP A 126 -3.65 -20.90 -17.34
C ASP A 126 -3.45 -20.41 -15.89
N ILE A 127 -4.47 -19.82 -15.28
CA ILE A 127 -4.35 -19.25 -13.94
C ILE A 127 -4.43 -20.34 -12.88
N SER A 128 -3.51 -20.31 -11.93
CA SER A 128 -3.46 -21.25 -10.81
C SER A 128 -4.21 -20.72 -9.59
N VAL A 129 -4.02 -19.42 -9.29
CA VAL A 129 -4.64 -18.78 -8.12
C VAL A 129 -5.29 -17.46 -8.54
N LEU A 130 -6.55 -17.25 -8.16
CA LEU A 130 -7.20 -15.94 -8.21
C LEU A 130 -7.37 -15.35 -6.81
N TYR A 131 -7.11 -14.05 -6.72
CA TYR A 131 -7.39 -13.25 -5.52
C TYR A 131 -8.68 -12.47 -5.74
N LEU A 132 -9.64 -12.71 -4.85
CA LEU A 132 -10.96 -12.12 -4.88
C LEU A 132 -11.17 -11.31 -3.61
N THR A 133 -11.88 -10.19 -3.72
CA THR A 133 -12.28 -9.38 -2.57
C THR A 133 -13.79 -9.19 -2.60
N ILE A 134 -14.45 -9.45 -1.48
CA ILE A 134 -15.90 -9.26 -1.35
C ILE A 134 -16.22 -7.77 -1.41
N VAL A 135 -17.15 -7.40 -2.29
CA VAL A 135 -17.68 -6.04 -2.40
C VAL A 135 -19.04 -5.95 -1.72
N GLN A 136 -19.90 -6.93 -1.97
CA GLN A 136 -21.20 -7.07 -1.32
C GLN A 136 -21.30 -8.44 -0.66
N LYS A 137 -21.71 -8.43 0.62
CA LYS A 137 -21.96 -9.65 1.39
C LYS A 137 -23.30 -10.23 0.94
N GLY A 138 -23.34 -11.54 0.68
CA GLY A 138 -24.56 -12.26 0.34
C GLY A 138 -25.38 -12.66 1.57
N ASP A 139 -26.36 -13.53 1.35
CA ASP A 139 -27.38 -13.88 2.35
C ASP A 139 -26.84 -14.82 3.45
N SER A 140 -26.02 -15.80 3.05
CA SER A 140 -25.45 -16.81 3.95
C SER A 140 -24.05 -16.43 4.43
N ASP A 141 -23.66 -16.83 5.64
CA ASP A 141 -22.30 -16.63 6.13
C ASP A 141 -21.34 -17.72 5.67
N ILE A 142 -20.12 -17.33 5.30
CA ILE A 142 -19.05 -18.23 4.88
C ILE A 142 -18.15 -18.52 6.08
N GLU A 143 -18.08 -19.80 6.46
CA GLU A 143 -17.29 -20.25 7.60
C GLU A 143 -15.83 -19.79 7.51
N GLY A 144 -15.30 -19.23 8.59
CA GLY A 144 -13.91 -18.77 8.68
C GLY A 144 -13.57 -17.55 7.83
N LEU A 145 -14.56 -16.91 7.18
CA LEU A 145 -14.38 -15.64 6.47
C LEU A 145 -15.26 -14.54 7.05
N THR A 146 -16.58 -14.71 7.00
CA THR A 146 -17.55 -13.71 7.50
C THR A 146 -18.02 -14.00 8.92
N ASP A 147 -17.92 -15.25 9.37
CA ASP A 147 -18.30 -15.69 10.71
C ASP A 147 -17.42 -15.08 11.81
N VAL A 148 -16.11 -15.01 11.58
CA VAL A 148 -15.14 -14.48 12.55
C VAL A 148 -14.69 -13.08 12.13
N SER A 149 -14.70 -12.14 13.08
CA SER A 149 -14.10 -10.82 12.90
C SER A 149 -12.73 -10.76 13.57
N LYS A 150 -11.72 -10.26 12.86
CA LYS A 150 -10.39 -10.03 13.42
C LYS A 150 -10.20 -8.57 13.81
N ASP A 151 -9.94 -8.34 15.09
CA ASP A 151 -9.66 -7.00 15.59
C ASP A 151 -8.38 -6.41 15.01
N ARG A 152 -8.40 -5.08 14.83
CA ARG A 152 -7.24 -4.32 14.35
C ARG A 152 -6.17 -4.25 15.44
N GLN A 153 -5.05 -4.93 15.23
CA GLN A 153 -3.96 -4.99 16.19
C GLN A 153 -3.23 -3.66 16.41
N LEU A 154 -3.12 -2.81 15.37
CA LEU A 154 -2.31 -1.59 15.44
C LEU A 154 -3.19 -0.33 15.49
N PRO A 155 -3.17 0.41 16.62
CA PRO A 155 -3.95 1.64 16.73
C PRO A 155 -3.32 2.81 15.96
N PRO A 156 -4.10 3.87 15.68
CA PRO A 156 -3.59 5.04 14.99
C PRO A 156 -2.51 5.77 15.79
N LYS A 157 -1.29 5.86 15.23
CA LYS A 157 -0.15 6.56 15.86
C LYS A 157 -0.14 8.08 15.69
N ARG A 158 -0.81 8.62 14.67
CA ARG A 158 -0.77 10.04 14.31
C ARG A 158 -1.87 10.81 15.05
N ALA A 159 -1.54 11.95 15.66
CA ALA A 159 -2.50 12.77 16.43
C ALA A 159 -3.80 13.08 15.66
N SER A 160 -3.71 13.44 14.36
CA SER A 160 -4.88 13.70 13.53
C SER A 160 -5.76 12.47 13.27
N LYS A 161 -5.16 11.27 13.19
CA LYS A 161 -5.91 10.01 13.02
C LYS A 161 -6.59 9.60 14.33
N ILE A 162 -5.94 9.82 15.48
CA ILE A 162 -6.54 9.59 16.80
C ILE A 162 -7.77 10.47 16.98
N ARG A 163 -7.67 11.78 16.65
CA ARG A 163 -8.82 12.70 16.69
C ARG A 163 -9.98 12.24 15.82
N ARG A 164 -9.69 11.81 14.58
CA ARG A 164 -10.71 11.30 13.67
C ARG A 164 -11.37 10.00 14.16
N LEU A 165 -10.61 9.14 14.84
CA LEU A 165 -11.14 7.86 15.34
C LEU A 165 -12.14 8.08 16.48
N PHE A 166 -11.82 8.99 17.41
CA PHE A 166 -12.62 9.25 18.61
C PHE A 166 -13.50 10.51 18.49
N ASN A 167 -13.62 11.08 17.29
CA ASN A 167 -14.34 12.34 17.02
C ASN A 167 -13.98 13.50 17.97
N LEU A 168 -12.69 13.60 18.35
CA LEU A 168 -12.20 14.63 19.26
C LEU A 168 -12.03 15.97 18.54
N THR A 169 -12.17 17.04 19.31
CA THR A 169 -11.89 18.39 18.84
C THR A 169 -10.39 18.67 18.79
N LYS A 170 -10.00 19.82 18.26
CA LYS A 170 -8.59 20.24 18.17
C LYS A 170 -7.98 20.53 19.54
N TYR A 171 -8.80 20.97 20.49
CA TYR A 171 -8.38 21.41 21.82
C TYR A 171 -8.14 20.24 22.77
N ASP A 172 -8.74 19.09 22.48
CA ASP A 172 -8.60 17.89 23.30
C ASP A 172 -7.19 17.30 23.20
N ASP A 173 -6.68 16.84 24.35
CA ASP A 173 -5.41 16.15 24.44
C ASP A 173 -5.56 14.69 24.04
N VAL A 174 -5.00 14.37 22.87
CA VAL A 174 -5.00 13.02 22.27
C VAL A 174 -4.22 11.99 23.09
N ARG A 175 -3.38 12.40 24.05
CA ARG A 175 -2.58 11.47 24.86
C ARG A 175 -3.44 10.58 25.74
N LYS A 176 -4.53 11.13 26.28
CA LYS A 176 -5.45 10.42 27.17
C LYS A 176 -6.24 9.33 26.45
N TYR A 177 -6.51 9.53 25.17
CA TYR A 177 -7.34 8.66 24.33
C TYR A 177 -6.51 7.72 23.44
N ALA A 178 -5.18 7.77 23.52
CA ALA A 178 -4.35 6.90 22.69
C ALA A 178 -4.49 5.45 23.17
N VAL A 179 -4.98 4.57 22.29
CA VAL A 179 -5.15 3.15 22.58
C VAL A 179 -3.81 2.53 22.92
N THR A 180 -3.75 1.90 24.09
CA THR A 180 -2.65 1.07 24.59
C THR A 180 -3.10 -0.37 24.66
N HIS A 181 -2.16 -1.31 24.50
CA HIS A 181 -2.43 -2.72 24.70
C HIS A 181 -1.46 -3.30 25.73
N THR A 182 -1.94 -4.21 26.56
CA THR A 182 -1.12 -4.89 27.57
C THR A 182 -0.22 -5.91 26.88
N LYS A 183 1.05 -5.96 27.29
CA LYS A 183 2.01 -6.99 26.88
C LYS A 183 2.71 -7.54 28.11
N THR A 184 2.85 -8.86 28.16
CA THR A 184 3.73 -9.53 29.11
C THR A 184 5.18 -9.42 28.64
N LEU A 185 6.00 -8.71 29.41
CA LEU A 185 7.44 -8.53 29.20
C LEU A 185 8.15 -9.08 30.43
N ALA A 186 8.96 -10.13 30.25
CA ALA A 186 9.69 -10.79 31.33
C ALA A 186 8.80 -11.19 32.53
N GLY A 187 7.60 -11.72 32.26
CA GLY A 187 6.65 -12.15 33.29
C GLY A 187 5.84 -11.04 33.97
N THR A 188 6.10 -9.77 33.65
CA THR A 188 5.33 -8.63 34.15
C THR A 188 4.43 -8.06 33.06
N GLU A 189 3.20 -7.71 33.40
CA GLU A 189 2.27 -7.04 32.50
C GLU A 189 2.58 -5.54 32.42
N VAL A 190 2.85 -5.05 31.20
CA VAL A 190 3.13 -3.64 30.93
C VAL A 190 2.18 -3.13 29.86
N GLN A 191 1.59 -1.95 30.09
CA GLN A 191 0.82 -1.26 29.07
C GLN A 191 1.75 -0.58 28.06
N VAL A 192 1.64 -1.00 26.80
CA VAL A 192 2.47 -0.46 25.71
C VAL A 192 1.61 0.39 24.79
N GLY A 193 2.04 1.63 24.55
CA GLY A 193 1.36 2.60 23.69
C GLY A 193 2.23 3.11 22.55
N PRO A 194 1.63 3.65 21.48
CA PRO A 194 2.38 4.28 20.41
C PRO A 194 2.93 5.65 20.83
N LYS A 195 4.18 5.94 20.45
CA LYS A 195 4.68 7.33 20.48
C LYS A 195 3.89 8.19 19.50
N ILE A 196 3.00 9.04 20.03
CA ILE A 196 2.09 9.85 19.22
C ILE A 196 2.88 10.80 18.31
N GLN A 197 2.70 10.64 17.01
CA GLN A 197 3.38 11.46 16.02
C GLN A 197 2.55 12.71 15.67
N ARG A 198 3.26 13.80 15.36
CA ARG A 198 2.71 15.09 14.92
C ARG A 198 1.86 15.82 15.96
N LEU A 199 1.93 15.43 17.23
CA LEU A 199 1.40 16.24 18.32
C LEU A 199 2.11 17.60 18.37
N VAL A 200 1.37 18.65 18.67
CA VAL A 200 1.92 19.98 18.94
C VAL A 200 2.29 20.00 20.42
N THR A 201 3.58 20.05 20.73
CA THR A 201 4.10 20.09 22.09
C THR A 201 4.71 21.45 22.39
N PRO A 202 4.80 21.86 23.68
CA PRO A 202 5.48 23.10 24.06
C PRO A 202 6.91 23.18 23.52
N GLN A 203 7.65 22.07 23.55
CA GLN A 203 9.00 21.98 22.98
C GLN A 203 9.05 22.27 21.47
N ARG A 204 8.03 21.82 20.72
CA ARG A 204 7.93 22.10 19.27
C ARG A 204 7.61 23.57 19.02
N LEU A 205 6.75 24.17 19.83
CA LEU A 205 6.45 25.61 19.75
C LEU A 205 7.69 26.45 20.09
N ARG A 206 8.44 26.06 21.14
CA ARG A 206 9.69 26.70 21.54
C ARG A 206 10.74 26.65 20.42
N ARG A 207 11.03 25.46 19.87
CA ARG A 207 11.96 25.30 18.73
C ARG A 207 11.52 26.11 17.49
N LYS A 208 10.21 26.21 17.25
CA LYS A 208 9.66 27.05 16.17
C LYS A 208 9.95 28.52 16.46
N SER A 209 9.67 29.00 17.67
CA SER A 209 9.94 30.38 18.11
C SER A 209 11.44 30.71 18.02
N GLU A 210 12.31 29.87 18.60
CA GLU A 210 13.78 29.99 18.54
C GLU A 210 14.28 30.10 17.09
N LYS A 211 13.78 29.24 16.18
CA LYS A 211 14.12 29.30 14.76
C LYS A 211 13.74 30.65 14.13
N TYR A 212 12.56 31.18 14.44
CA TYR A 212 12.13 32.48 13.93
C TYR A 212 12.94 33.63 14.55
N GLY A 213 13.24 33.55 15.85
CA GLY A 213 14.11 34.51 16.53
C GLY A 213 15.49 34.59 15.89
N LEU A 214 16.16 33.44 15.72
CA LEU A 214 17.46 33.36 15.06
C LEU A 214 17.43 33.88 13.62
N MET A 215 16.33 33.62 12.88
CA MET A 215 16.15 34.16 11.52
C MET A 215 16.07 35.70 11.53
N GLN A 216 15.35 36.29 12.49
CA GLN A 216 15.25 37.73 12.65
C GLN A 216 16.59 38.35 13.10
N GLU A 217 17.29 37.72 14.04
CA GLU A 217 18.64 38.14 14.47
C GLU A 217 19.63 38.15 13.31
N ARG A 218 19.64 37.10 12.48
CA ARG A 218 20.48 37.05 11.26
C ARG A 218 20.15 38.19 10.30
N ARG A 219 18.86 38.50 10.11
CA ARG A 219 18.43 39.66 9.28
C ARG A 219 18.91 40.99 9.88
N ARG A 220 18.76 41.17 11.20
CA ARG A 220 19.19 42.39 11.91
C ARG A 220 20.70 42.56 11.86
N LYS A 221 21.46 41.49 12.10
CA LYS A 221 22.93 41.48 12.01
C LYS A 221 23.40 41.88 10.61
N ARG A 222 22.85 41.24 9.56
CA ARG A 222 23.14 41.60 8.16
C ARG A 222 22.84 43.07 7.86
N LYS A 223 21.69 43.58 8.33
CA LYS A 223 21.32 45.00 8.14
C LYS A 223 22.30 45.94 8.84
N ASN A 224 22.76 45.59 10.04
CA ASN A 224 23.72 46.38 10.81
C ASN A 224 25.12 46.35 10.19
N GLU A 225 25.59 45.18 9.73
CA GLU A 225 26.85 45.03 9.01
C GLU A 225 26.85 45.84 7.71
N LEU A 226 25.76 45.77 6.94
CA LEU A 226 25.58 46.60 5.76
C LEU A 226 25.62 48.09 6.10
N ARG A 227 24.90 48.51 7.15
CA ARG A 227 24.94 49.90 7.64
C ARG A 227 26.35 50.34 8.03
N HIS A 228 27.10 49.49 8.72
CA HIS A 228 28.48 49.77 9.13
C HIS A 228 29.40 49.90 7.91
N TYR A 229 29.32 48.96 6.97
CA TYR A 229 30.09 48.99 5.73
C TYR A 229 29.81 50.25 4.89
N LEU A 230 28.54 50.63 4.74
CA LEU A 230 28.16 51.85 4.01
C LEU A 230 28.69 53.11 4.68
N LYS A 231 28.72 53.17 6.03
CA LYS A 231 29.35 54.28 6.77
C LYS A 231 30.85 54.37 6.50
N LEU A 232 31.55 53.24 6.48
CA LEU A 232 32.99 53.17 6.23
C LEU A 232 33.34 53.58 4.80
N LEU A 233 32.60 53.12 3.79
CA LEU A 233 32.76 53.57 2.41
C LEU A 233 32.62 55.09 2.28
N LYS A 234 31.61 55.66 2.96
CA LYS A 234 31.38 57.11 2.98
C LYS A 234 32.54 57.87 3.61
N SER A 235 33.13 57.38 4.71
CA SER A 235 34.31 58.03 5.32
C SER A 235 35.56 57.93 4.44
N GLU A 236 35.70 56.88 3.63
CA GLU A 236 36.81 56.71 2.70
C GLU A 236 36.61 57.47 1.37
N GLY A 237 35.48 58.16 1.18
CA GLY A 237 35.17 58.90 -0.06
C GLY A 237 34.93 58.01 -1.29
N LYS A 238 34.63 56.71 -1.09
CA LYS A 238 34.39 55.75 -2.16
C LYS A 238 32.92 55.67 -2.54
N ASP A 239 32.63 55.51 -3.84
CA ASP A 239 31.27 55.38 -4.35
C ASP A 239 30.58 54.11 -3.85
N VAL A 240 29.30 54.23 -3.52
CA VAL A 240 28.48 53.08 -3.09
C VAL A 240 28.11 52.24 -4.32
N PRO A 241 28.39 50.92 -4.32
CA PRO A 241 28.04 50.05 -5.44
C PRO A 241 26.54 50.06 -5.73
N ARG A 242 26.17 50.20 -7.02
CA ARG A 242 24.77 50.25 -7.46
C ARG A 242 24.06 48.94 -7.10
N GLY A 243 23.11 49.01 -6.18
CA GLY A 243 22.34 47.86 -5.65
C GLY A 243 22.33 47.73 -4.13
N LEU A 244 23.30 48.31 -3.42
CA LEU A 244 23.36 48.28 -1.95
C LEU A 244 22.57 49.41 -1.27
N GLY A 245 22.33 50.52 -1.98
CA GLY A 245 21.65 51.71 -1.46
C GLY A 245 20.12 51.62 -1.36
N LEU A 246 19.47 50.69 -2.05
CA LEU A 246 18.00 50.63 -2.17
C LEU A 246 17.28 49.99 -0.96
N HIS A 247 18.00 49.41 0.00
CA HIS A 247 17.41 48.65 1.11
C HIS A 247 17.68 49.20 2.51
N VAL A 248 18.40 50.30 2.60
CA VAL A 248 18.67 50.97 3.87
C VAL A 248 18.30 52.43 3.71
N GLN A 249 17.00 52.74 3.86
CA GLN A 249 16.63 54.09 4.26
C GLN A 249 17.37 54.36 5.58
N LEU A 250 18.26 55.35 5.52
CA LEU A 250 19.05 55.85 6.65
C LEU A 250 18.10 56.47 7.68
#